data_AF-A0A2X3FBP0-F1
#
_entry.id   AF-A0A2X3FBP0-F1
#
_cell.length_a   1.000
_cell.length_b   1.000
_cell.length_c   1.000
_cell.angle_alpha   90.00
_cell.angle_beta   90.00
_cell.angle_gamma   90.00
#
_symmetry.space_group_name_H-M   'P 1'
#
loop_
_entity.id
_entity.type
_entity.pdbx_description
1 polymer ?
#
loop_
_entity_poly.entity_id
_entity_poly.type
_entity_poly.pdbx_seq_one_letter_code
_entity_poly.pdbx_strand_id
1 'polypeptide(L)'
;MVEALSRRRAAGLPAFTVMSCDNMPENGHVMRNVVCAYARALDEDLAAWIEQNVTFPSTMVDRIVPAVTAETLDKITQLTGVRDPAGVACEPFRQWVIEDNFVAGRPQWEKAGAELVADVVPFEEMKLRMLNGSHSFLAYLGYLAGYQHINDCMQDDNYRRAALSLMLDEQAPTLKVQGVDLSRYASLLIDRYCNPALKHRTWQIAMDGSQKLPQRMLDSIRWHLVHQRDFTLLALGVAGWMRYVGGVDDAGQSIEICDPLLPVIQQAVAASADGEARVKALLGIEAIFGVELPQESRFVTAVTRAYLALQRQGAKATVAAWAAAQ
;
A
#
# COMPACT_ATOMS: atom_id res chain seq x y z
N MET A 1 5.77 -20.19 15.31
CA MET A 1 4.31 -20.21 15.54
C MET A 1 3.77 -21.64 15.55
N VAL A 2 3.84 -22.37 14.44
CA VAL A 2 3.37 -23.78 14.35
C VAL A 2 4.01 -24.68 15.42
N GLU A 3 5.32 -24.57 15.64
CA GLU A 3 6.00 -25.32 16.70
C GLU A 3 5.45 -25.00 18.10
N ALA A 4 5.09 -23.74 18.38
CA ALA A 4 4.49 -23.38 19.67
C ALA A 4 3.09 -23.99 19.82
N LEU A 5 2.30 -24.03 18.75
CA LEU A 5 0.98 -24.68 18.72
C LEU A 5 1.10 -26.20 18.91
N SER A 6 2.09 -26.83 18.27
CA SER A 6 2.40 -28.26 18.44
C SER A 6 2.69 -28.60 19.91
N ARG A 7 3.57 -27.83 20.56
CA ARG A 7 3.88 -28.03 21.99
C ARG A 7 2.66 -27.83 22.90
N ARG A 8 1.80 -26.86 22.59
CA ARG A 8 0.56 -26.63 23.36
C ARG A 8 -0.41 -27.79 23.22
N ARG A 9 -0.62 -28.28 21.99
CA ARG A 9 -1.42 -29.47 21.71
C ARG A 9 -0.90 -30.67 22.50
N ALA A 10 0.41 -30.95 22.45
CA ALA A 10 1.03 -32.05 23.18
C ALA A 10 0.88 -31.94 24.71
N ALA A 11 0.86 -30.70 25.23
CA ALA A 11 0.68 -30.42 26.66
C ALA A 11 -0.80 -30.28 27.09
N GLY A 12 -1.78 -30.47 26.19
CA GLY A 12 -3.20 -30.27 26.48
C GLY A 12 -3.57 -28.82 26.81
N LEU A 13 -2.77 -27.85 26.37
CA LEU A 13 -3.03 -26.43 26.56
C LEU A 13 -3.92 -25.89 25.43
N PRO A 14 -4.82 -24.92 25.71
CA PRO A 14 -5.67 -24.32 24.68
C PRO A 14 -4.84 -23.62 23.61
N ALA A 15 -5.35 -23.46 22.40
CA ALA A 15 -4.69 -22.65 21.37
C ALA A 15 -4.61 -21.16 21.75
N PHE A 16 -3.90 -20.38 20.94
CA PHE A 16 -3.92 -18.92 20.97
C PHE A 16 -4.35 -18.40 19.60
N THR A 17 -4.96 -17.21 19.57
CA THR A 17 -5.25 -16.50 18.34
C THR A 17 -3.97 -15.96 17.70
N VAL A 18 -3.89 -16.01 16.37
CA VAL A 18 -2.82 -15.42 15.59
C VAL A 18 -3.39 -14.22 14.83
N MET A 19 -3.13 -13.01 15.33
CA MET A 19 -3.63 -11.78 14.73
C MET A 19 -2.52 -11.07 13.95
N SER A 20 -2.67 -11.01 12.63
CA SER A 20 -1.78 -10.20 11.79
C SER A 20 -2.14 -8.72 11.94
N CYS A 21 -1.12 -7.87 11.91
CA CYS A 21 -1.26 -6.40 11.85
C CYS A 21 -0.46 -5.85 10.65
N ASP A 22 -0.18 -6.70 9.65
CA ASP A 22 0.47 -6.30 8.42
C ASP A 22 -0.53 -5.67 7.45
N ASN A 23 -0.04 -4.76 6.61
CA ASN A 23 -0.87 -4.02 5.67
C ASN A 23 -1.11 -4.82 4.37
N MET A 24 -1.84 -5.92 4.49
CA MET A 24 -2.28 -6.79 3.40
C MET A 24 -3.80 -6.93 3.43
N PRO A 25 -4.47 -7.08 2.28
CA PRO A 25 -5.88 -7.48 2.26
C PRO A 25 -6.03 -8.83 2.94
N GLU A 26 -7.09 -8.99 3.75
CA GLU A 26 -7.45 -10.24 4.39
C GLU A 26 -6.24 -10.86 5.14
N ASN A 27 -5.48 -10.04 5.86
CA ASN A 27 -4.21 -10.43 6.46
C ASN A 27 -4.34 -11.63 7.43
N GLY A 28 -5.53 -11.82 8.04
CA GLY A 28 -5.88 -13.01 8.81
C GLY A 28 -5.98 -14.27 7.95
N HIS A 29 -6.63 -14.20 6.79
CA HIS A 29 -6.72 -15.31 5.84
C HIS A 29 -5.36 -15.67 5.25
N VAL A 30 -4.54 -14.69 4.88
CA VAL A 30 -3.16 -14.94 4.43
C VAL A 30 -2.37 -15.68 5.51
N MET A 31 -2.45 -15.21 6.76
CA MET A 31 -1.79 -15.83 7.91
C MET A 31 -2.28 -17.27 8.14
N ARG A 32 -3.61 -17.50 8.08
CA ARG A 32 -4.21 -18.84 8.16
C ARG A 32 -3.64 -19.76 7.10
N ASN A 33 -3.62 -19.32 5.85
CA ASN A 33 -3.21 -20.13 4.71
C ASN A 33 -1.74 -20.57 4.84
N VAL A 34 -0.82 -19.64 5.13
CA VAL A 34 0.60 -19.97 5.26
C VAL A 34 0.87 -20.86 6.48
N VAL A 35 0.18 -20.63 7.60
CA VAL A 35 0.32 -21.45 8.82
C VAL A 35 -0.20 -22.86 8.59
N CYS A 36 -1.39 -23.00 8.00
CA CYS A 36 -1.98 -24.32 7.75
C CYS A 36 -1.18 -25.08 6.68
N ALA A 37 -0.73 -24.41 5.61
CA ALA A 37 0.12 -25.05 4.61
C ALA A 37 1.45 -25.55 5.20
N TYR A 38 2.12 -24.74 6.01
CA TYR A 38 3.34 -25.16 6.70
C TYR A 38 3.09 -26.28 7.69
N ALA A 39 1.99 -26.24 8.45
CA ALA A 39 1.61 -27.32 9.35
C ALA A 39 1.36 -28.63 8.59
N ARG A 40 0.62 -28.61 7.47
CA ARG A 40 0.36 -29.80 6.64
C ARG A 40 1.64 -30.41 6.08
N ALA A 41 2.63 -29.59 5.74
CA ALA A 41 3.93 -30.07 5.28
C ALA A 41 4.74 -30.78 6.38
N LEU A 42 4.40 -30.58 7.66
CA LEU A 42 5.05 -31.21 8.80
C LEU A 42 4.25 -32.40 9.36
N ASP A 43 2.96 -32.20 9.59
CA ASP A 43 2.03 -33.14 10.23
C ASP A 43 0.57 -32.75 9.90
N GLU A 44 -0.15 -33.64 9.23
CA GLU A 44 -1.54 -33.43 8.81
C GLU A 44 -2.51 -33.34 10.01
N ASP A 45 -2.26 -34.09 11.08
CA ASP A 45 -3.08 -34.04 12.29
C ASP A 45 -2.87 -32.71 13.04
N LEU A 46 -1.64 -32.17 13.01
CA LEU A 46 -1.35 -30.87 13.57
C LEU A 46 -2.07 -29.77 12.79
N ALA A 47 -2.08 -29.84 11.46
CA ALA A 47 -2.80 -28.88 10.64
C ALA A 47 -4.31 -28.90 10.92
N ALA A 48 -4.91 -30.09 10.97
CA ALA A 48 -6.33 -30.24 11.30
C ALA A 48 -6.64 -29.68 12.70
N TRP A 49 -5.77 -29.93 13.68
CA TRP A 49 -5.92 -29.35 15.01
C TRP A 49 -5.82 -27.82 15.00
N ILE A 50 -4.87 -27.25 14.26
CA ILE A 50 -4.71 -25.80 14.12
C ILE A 50 -5.97 -25.19 13.50
N GLU A 51 -6.49 -25.77 12.41
CA GLU A 51 -7.69 -25.27 11.72
C GLU A 51 -8.93 -25.25 12.62
N GLN A 52 -9.03 -26.19 13.56
CA GLN A 52 -10.17 -26.30 14.47
C GLN A 52 -10.03 -25.44 15.73
N ASN A 53 -8.81 -25.16 16.17
CA ASN A 53 -8.56 -24.57 17.49
C ASN A 53 -7.99 -23.14 17.44
N VAL A 54 -7.47 -22.69 16.30
CA VAL A 54 -6.84 -21.36 16.15
C VAL A 54 -7.73 -20.45 15.32
N THR A 55 -7.90 -19.20 15.77
CA THR A 55 -8.49 -18.14 14.94
C THR A 55 -7.42 -17.21 14.38
N PHE A 56 -7.74 -16.64 13.21
CA PHE A 56 -6.88 -15.74 12.46
C PHE A 56 -7.68 -14.49 12.05
N PRO A 57 -8.05 -13.61 13.02
CA PRO A 57 -8.82 -12.41 12.72
C PRO A 57 -8.04 -11.48 11.79
N SER A 58 -8.73 -10.94 10.79
CA SER A 58 -8.14 -9.88 9.95
C SER A 58 -8.17 -8.52 10.67
N THR A 59 -7.28 -7.61 10.29
CA THR A 59 -7.21 -6.26 10.86
C THR A 59 -6.86 -5.19 9.83
N MET A 60 -7.48 -4.01 9.97
CA MET A 60 -7.05 -2.79 9.29
C MET A 60 -6.29 -1.92 10.30
N VAL A 61 -4.99 -1.71 10.06
CA VAL A 61 -4.15 -0.82 10.86
C VAL A 61 -3.79 0.45 10.10
N ASP A 62 -3.91 1.60 10.77
CA ASP A 62 -3.56 2.88 10.17
C ASP A 62 -2.94 3.86 11.17
N ARG A 63 -1.64 4.09 10.99
CA ARG A 63 -0.86 5.17 11.59
C ARG A 63 0.43 5.36 10.78
N ILE A 64 0.70 6.58 10.34
CA ILE A 64 1.95 6.92 9.68
C ILE A 64 3.06 7.00 10.74
N VAL A 65 4.05 6.13 10.58
CA VAL A 65 5.26 6.05 11.41
C VAL A 65 6.47 6.03 10.48
N PRO A 66 7.11 7.18 10.22
CA PRO A 66 8.34 7.22 9.44
C PRO A 66 9.46 6.41 10.09
N ALA A 67 10.44 5.96 9.31
CA ALA A 67 11.62 5.31 9.86
C ALA A 67 12.36 6.26 10.83
N VAL A 68 12.83 5.72 11.95
CA VAL A 68 13.58 6.49 12.95
C VAL A 68 14.95 6.86 12.38
N THR A 69 15.31 8.14 12.46
CA THR A 69 16.64 8.67 12.13
C THR A 69 17.31 9.26 13.37
N ALA A 70 18.59 9.62 13.27
CA ALA A 70 19.28 10.37 14.33
C ALA A 70 18.54 11.66 14.67
N GLU A 71 18.08 12.40 13.65
CA GLU A 71 17.28 13.61 13.80
C GLU A 71 15.96 13.35 14.54
N THR A 72 15.28 12.21 14.28
CA THR A 72 14.09 11.80 15.01
C THR A 72 14.38 11.64 16.50
N LEU A 73 15.47 10.95 16.86
CA LEU A 73 15.84 10.71 18.26
C LEU A 73 16.30 11.99 18.97
N ASP A 74 17.02 12.87 18.27
CA ASP A 74 17.39 14.19 18.78
C ASP A 74 16.15 15.03 19.04
N LYS A 75 15.16 14.98 18.13
CA LYS A 75 13.89 15.70 18.29
C LYS A 75 13.07 15.18 19.48
N ILE A 76 12.99 13.86 19.66
CA ILE A 76 12.36 13.25 20.84
C ILE A 76 13.04 13.74 22.11
N THR A 77 14.37 13.69 22.16
CA THR A 77 15.16 14.15 23.32
C THR A 77 14.91 15.63 23.62
N GLN A 78 14.83 16.47 22.58
CA GLN A 78 14.53 17.90 22.73
C GLN A 78 13.14 18.14 23.36
N LEU A 79 12.14 17.32 23.01
CA LEU A 79 10.76 17.47 23.47
C LEU A 79 10.54 16.88 24.87
N THR A 80 11.18 15.74 25.18
CA THR A 80 10.93 14.98 26.41
C THR A 80 11.99 15.20 27.49
N GLY A 81 13.17 15.72 27.13
CA GLY A 81 14.35 15.79 28.00
C GLY A 81 15.06 14.46 28.19
N VAL A 82 14.64 13.38 27.51
CA VAL A 82 15.17 12.01 27.69
C VAL A 82 15.66 11.44 26.37
N ARG A 83 16.91 10.95 26.35
CA ARG A 83 17.45 10.20 25.22
C ARG A 83 16.93 8.76 25.26
N ASP A 84 15.93 8.46 24.45
CA ASP A 84 15.37 7.13 24.32
C ASP A 84 15.81 6.47 22.99
N PRO A 85 16.69 5.44 23.02
CA PRO A 85 17.11 4.75 21.80
C PRO A 85 16.00 3.92 21.14
N ALA A 86 14.87 3.68 21.84
CA ALA A 86 13.69 2.99 21.32
C ALA A 86 12.54 3.95 20.96
N GLY A 87 12.77 5.27 21.05
CA GLY A 87 11.77 6.28 20.78
C GLY A 87 11.32 6.29 19.32
N VAL A 88 9.99 6.43 19.10
CA VAL A 88 9.39 6.53 17.77
C VAL A 88 8.57 7.81 17.64
N ALA A 89 8.63 8.44 16.47
CA ALA A 89 7.78 9.57 16.11
C ALA A 89 6.70 9.11 15.11
N CYS A 90 5.48 9.57 15.32
CA CYS A 90 4.33 9.16 14.52
C CYS A 90 3.30 10.29 14.47
N GLU A 91 2.37 10.22 13.52
CA GLU A 91 1.25 11.16 13.50
C GLU A 91 0.32 11.00 14.71
N PRO A 92 -0.46 12.05 15.05
CA PRO A 92 -1.50 11.95 16.08
C PRO A 92 -2.65 11.01 15.69
N PHE A 93 -2.97 10.89 14.38
CA PHE A 93 -4.01 9.98 13.91
C PHE A 93 -3.66 8.52 14.21
N ARG A 94 -4.66 7.73 14.57
CA ARG A 94 -4.56 6.28 14.74
C ARG A 94 -5.92 5.66 14.50
N GLN A 95 -5.96 4.55 13.77
CA GLN A 95 -7.15 3.74 13.59
C GLN A 95 -6.78 2.26 13.59
N TRP A 96 -7.63 1.45 14.22
CA TRP A 96 -7.46 0.01 14.25
C TRP A 96 -8.83 -0.66 14.21
N VAL A 97 -9.13 -1.34 13.11
CA VAL A 97 -10.34 -2.14 12.93
C VAL A 97 -9.96 -3.60 13.05
N ILE A 98 -10.68 -4.36 13.87
CA ILE A 98 -10.32 -5.73 14.27
C ILE A 98 -11.55 -6.62 14.11
N GLU A 99 -11.39 -7.76 13.43
CA GLU A 99 -12.39 -8.83 13.43
C GLU A 99 -12.49 -9.43 14.84
N ASP A 100 -13.67 -9.41 15.45
CA ASP A 100 -13.85 -9.87 16.84
C ASP A 100 -13.93 -11.42 16.94
N ASN A 101 -12.82 -12.08 16.63
CA ASN A 101 -12.74 -13.54 16.51
C ASN A 101 -11.51 -14.11 17.25
N PHE A 102 -11.63 -14.31 18.57
CA PHE A 102 -10.53 -14.71 19.46
C PHE A 102 -10.86 -15.97 20.27
N VAL A 103 -9.98 -16.99 20.21
CA VAL A 103 -10.19 -18.29 20.89
C VAL A 103 -9.83 -18.29 22.37
N ALA A 104 -9.04 -17.31 22.83
CA ALA A 104 -8.49 -17.26 24.19
C ALA A 104 -8.67 -15.88 24.84
N GLY A 105 -9.76 -15.20 24.49
CA GLY A 105 -10.04 -13.82 24.90
C GLY A 105 -9.13 -12.79 24.22
N ARG A 106 -9.40 -11.52 24.51
CA ARG A 106 -8.63 -10.36 24.04
C ARG A 106 -8.75 -9.19 25.02
N PRO A 107 -7.85 -8.20 24.97
CA PRO A 107 -8.05 -6.93 25.64
C PRO A 107 -9.33 -6.20 25.17
N GLN A 108 -9.83 -5.31 26.02
CA GLN A 108 -10.94 -4.40 25.69
C GLN A 108 -10.44 -3.21 24.84
N TRP A 109 -9.87 -3.49 23.67
CA TRP A 109 -9.29 -2.48 22.77
C TRP A 109 -10.32 -1.44 22.31
N GLU A 110 -11.60 -1.78 22.31
CA GLU A 110 -12.69 -0.83 22.04
C GLU A 110 -12.68 0.36 23.01
N LYS A 111 -12.26 0.16 24.26
CA LYS A 111 -12.11 1.25 25.24
C LYS A 111 -10.95 2.20 24.93
N ALA A 112 -9.98 1.74 24.14
CA ALA A 112 -8.87 2.55 23.64
C ALA A 112 -9.16 3.15 22.23
N GLY A 113 -10.35 2.89 21.68
CA GLY A 113 -10.81 3.41 20.39
C GLY A 113 -10.56 2.49 19.19
N ALA A 114 -10.27 1.19 19.40
CA ALA A 114 -10.32 0.23 18.31
C ALA A 114 -11.78 -0.08 17.92
N GLU A 115 -12.00 -0.37 16.64
CA GLU A 115 -13.31 -0.71 16.10
C GLU A 115 -13.41 -2.23 15.97
N LEU A 116 -14.27 -2.85 16.78
CA LEU A 116 -14.48 -4.29 16.76
C LEU A 116 -15.66 -4.59 15.85
N VAL A 117 -15.39 -5.33 14.78
CA VAL A 117 -16.37 -5.59 13.71
C VAL A 117 -16.44 -7.09 13.39
N ALA A 118 -17.49 -7.49 12.67
CA ALA A 118 -17.62 -8.86 12.18
C ALA A 118 -16.85 -9.09 10.87
N ASP A 119 -16.66 -8.04 10.07
CA ASP A 119 -15.95 -8.10 8.78
C ASP A 119 -15.13 -6.82 8.58
N VAL A 120 -13.83 -7.00 8.38
CA VAL A 120 -12.84 -5.92 8.23
C VAL A 120 -12.58 -5.57 6.76
N VAL A 121 -12.92 -6.47 5.83
CA VAL A 121 -12.56 -6.33 4.40
C VAL A 121 -12.96 -4.96 3.82
N PRO A 122 -14.17 -4.41 4.07
CA PRO A 122 -14.54 -3.10 3.52
C PRO A 122 -13.66 -1.95 4.02
N PHE A 123 -13.17 -2.02 5.26
CA PHE A 123 -12.28 -1.01 5.84
C PHE A 123 -10.85 -1.16 5.33
N GLU A 124 -10.38 -2.40 5.16
CA GLU A 124 -9.10 -2.70 4.51
C GLU A 124 -9.06 -2.16 3.08
N GLU A 125 -10.08 -2.47 2.26
CA GLU A 125 -10.17 -1.96 0.88
C GLU A 125 -10.17 -0.43 0.85
N MET A 126 -10.95 0.21 1.72
CA MET A 126 -11.00 1.66 1.83
C MET A 126 -9.62 2.26 2.08
N LYS A 127 -8.90 1.75 3.09
CA LYS A 127 -7.59 2.27 3.46
C LYS A 127 -6.51 1.91 2.43
N LEU A 128 -6.51 0.68 1.90
CA LEU A 128 -5.54 0.23 0.91
C LEU A 128 -5.66 1.01 -0.41
N ARG A 129 -6.87 1.39 -0.82
CA ARG A 129 -7.09 2.12 -2.06
C ARG A 129 -6.95 3.64 -1.86
N MET A 130 -7.68 4.24 -0.93
CA MET A 130 -7.69 5.70 -0.77
C MET A 130 -6.40 6.23 -0.12
N LEU A 131 -5.91 5.59 0.94
CA LEU A 131 -4.65 5.99 1.58
C LEU A 131 -3.47 5.38 0.84
N ASN A 132 -3.33 4.05 0.85
CA ASN A 132 -2.11 3.45 0.34
C ASN A 132 -1.94 3.63 -1.19
N GLY A 133 -3.02 3.62 -1.96
CA GLY A 133 -3.00 3.93 -3.39
C GLY A 133 -2.56 5.34 -3.70
N SER A 134 -3.11 6.35 -3.01
CA SER A 134 -2.66 7.74 -3.17
C SER A 134 -1.23 7.95 -2.69
N HIS A 135 -0.81 7.29 -1.61
CA HIS A 135 0.59 7.30 -1.16
C HIS A 135 1.53 6.76 -2.23
N SER A 136 1.20 5.64 -2.87
CA SER A 136 2.01 5.08 -3.95
C SER A 136 2.04 6.00 -5.18
N PHE A 137 0.90 6.59 -5.56
CA PHE A 137 0.82 7.59 -6.63
C PHE A 137 1.77 8.77 -6.36
N LEU A 138 1.68 9.37 -5.16
CA LEU A 138 2.52 10.48 -4.74
C LEU A 138 3.99 10.08 -4.60
N ALA A 139 4.28 8.86 -4.18
CA ALA A 139 5.65 8.38 -4.00
C ALA A 139 6.40 8.33 -5.32
N TYR A 140 5.85 7.64 -6.34
CA TYR A 140 6.55 7.51 -7.62
C TYR A 140 6.62 8.85 -8.37
N LEU A 141 5.48 9.53 -8.52
CA LEU A 141 5.42 10.78 -9.29
C LEU A 141 6.09 11.93 -8.55
N GLY A 142 6.06 11.94 -7.22
CA GLY A 142 6.73 12.95 -6.40
C GLY A 142 8.23 12.76 -6.43
N TYR A 143 8.71 11.53 -6.26
CA TYR A 143 10.15 11.23 -6.36
C TYR A 143 10.71 11.63 -7.72
N LEU A 144 10.04 11.24 -8.82
CA LEU A 144 10.44 11.61 -10.19
C LEU A 144 10.50 13.13 -10.38
N ALA A 145 9.59 13.88 -9.76
CA ALA A 145 9.56 15.35 -9.78
C ALA A 145 10.56 16.02 -8.82
N GLY A 146 11.36 15.26 -8.08
CA GLY A 146 12.33 15.78 -7.11
C GLY A 146 11.76 16.10 -5.73
N TYR A 147 10.55 15.64 -5.40
CA TYR A 147 9.96 15.76 -4.06
C TYR A 147 10.44 14.64 -3.15
N GLN A 148 11.20 15.00 -2.12
CA GLN A 148 11.84 14.05 -1.22
C GLN A 148 10.85 13.41 -0.23
N HIS A 149 9.83 14.16 0.20
CA HIS A 149 8.85 13.74 1.18
C HIS A 149 7.41 14.00 0.72
N ILE A 150 6.45 13.29 1.32
CA ILE A 150 5.02 13.46 0.98
C ILE A 150 4.50 14.88 1.24
N ASN A 151 4.96 15.54 2.29
CA ASN A 151 4.60 16.94 2.55
C ASN A 151 5.18 17.90 1.51
N ASP A 152 6.31 17.57 0.85
CA ASP A 152 6.82 18.35 -0.28
C ASP A 152 5.87 18.23 -1.48
N CYS A 153 5.32 17.03 -1.75
CA CYS A 153 4.28 16.85 -2.76
C CYS A 153 3.01 17.66 -2.44
N MET A 154 2.61 17.75 -1.17
CA MET A 154 1.40 18.47 -0.77
C MET A 154 1.50 20.00 -0.88
N GLN A 155 2.73 20.53 -0.97
CA GLN A 155 2.97 21.96 -1.27
C GLN A 155 2.72 22.29 -2.75
N ASP A 156 2.69 21.29 -3.64
CA ASP A 156 2.27 21.46 -5.04
C ASP A 156 0.76 21.24 -5.15
N ASP A 157 0.04 22.34 -5.46
CA ASP A 157 -1.42 22.34 -5.59
C ASP A 157 -1.93 21.29 -6.60
N ASN A 158 -1.14 20.97 -7.63
CA ASN A 158 -1.54 19.96 -8.62
C ASN A 158 -1.44 18.55 -8.07
N TYR A 159 -0.42 18.24 -7.28
CA TYR A 159 -0.28 16.93 -6.63
C TYR A 159 -1.34 16.74 -5.55
N ARG A 160 -1.65 17.80 -4.77
CA ARG A 160 -2.73 17.77 -3.80
C ARG A 160 -4.08 17.53 -4.47
N ARG A 161 -4.37 18.23 -5.57
CA ARG A 161 -5.61 18.02 -6.35
C ARG A 161 -5.66 16.62 -6.97
N ALA A 162 -4.60 16.17 -7.63
CA ALA A 162 -4.54 14.83 -8.22
C ALA A 162 -4.74 13.73 -7.17
N ALA A 163 -4.13 13.86 -5.98
CA ALA A 163 -4.33 12.88 -4.92
C ALA A 163 -5.79 12.86 -4.42
N LEU A 164 -6.41 14.03 -4.26
CA LEU A 164 -7.81 14.13 -3.82
C LEU A 164 -8.77 13.55 -4.87
N SER A 165 -8.58 13.86 -6.16
CA SER A 165 -9.40 13.31 -7.24
C SER A 165 -9.18 11.80 -7.41
N LEU A 166 -7.93 11.32 -7.32
CA LEU A 166 -7.66 9.89 -7.28
C LEU A 166 -8.45 9.22 -6.15
N MET A 167 -8.43 9.80 -4.93
CA MET A 167 -9.16 9.26 -3.79
C MET A 167 -10.68 9.20 -4.02
N LEU A 168 -11.28 10.29 -4.52
CA LEU A 168 -12.75 10.43 -4.58
C LEU A 168 -13.37 9.92 -5.87
N ASP A 169 -12.72 10.16 -7.01
CA ASP A 169 -13.29 9.88 -8.33
C ASP A 169 -12.90 8.49 -8.82
N GLU A 170 -11.75 7.98 -8.40
CA GLU A 170 -11.23 6.70 -8.89
C GLU A 170 -11.16 5.61 -7.81
N GLN A 171 -10.82 5.93 -6.56
CA GLN A 171 -10.72 4.91 -5.50
C GLN A 171 -12.06 4.69 -4.80
N ALA A 172 -12.70 5.75 -4.30
CA ALA A 172 -13.94 5.67 -3.52
C ALA A 172 -15.09 4.91 -4.21
N PRO A 173 -15.33 5.03 -5.54
CA PRO A 173 -16.43 4.32 -6.19
C PRO A 173 -16.27 2.79 -6.20
N THR A 174 -15.05 2.30 -5.97
CA THR A 174 -14.74 0.86 -5.93
C THR A 174 -15.05 0.22 -4.58
N LEU A 175 -15.37 1.03 -3.56
CA LEU A 175 -15.48 0.60 -2.17
C LEU A 175 -16.90 0.15 -1.81
N LYS A 176 -16.99 -0.81 -0.89
CA LYS A 176 -18.26 -1.34 -0.36
C LYS A 176 -18.53 -0.95 1.09
N VAL A 177 -17.65 -0.15 1.70
CA VAL A 177 -17.75 0.27 3.10
C VAL A 177 -19.04 1.06 3.35
N GLN A 178 -19.69 0.79 4.48
CA GLN A 178 -20.92 1.46 4.89
C GLN A 178 -20.68 2.33 6.12
N GLY A 179 -21.46 3.40 6.26
CA GLY A 179 -21.39 4.27 7.44
C GLY A 179 -20.15 5.16 7.51
N VAL A 180 -19.35 5.23 6.44
CA VAL A 180 -18.17 6.11 6.35
C VAL A 180 -18.43 7.23 5.33
N ASP A 181 -18.20 8.47 5.74
CA ASP A 181 -18.13 9.61 4.82
C ASP A 181 -16.76 9.62 4.13
N LEU A 182 -16.73 9.11 2.90
CA LEU A 182 -15.50 9.00 2.10
C LEU A 182 -14.93 10.36 1.68
N SER A 183 -15.78 11.40 1.56
CA SER A 183 -15.32 12.76 1.26
C SER A 183 -14.57 13.36 2.43
N ARG A 184 -15.13 13.19 3.63
CA ARG A 184 -14.45 13.55 4.88
C ARG A 184 -13.19 12.72 5.10
N TYR A 185 -13.23 11.41 4.81
CA TYR A 185 -12.05 10.55 4.93
C TYR A 185 -10.91 11.02 4.00
N ALA A 186 -11.19 11.29 2.72
CA ALA A 186 -10.19 11.82 1.79
C ALA A 186 -9.60 13.16 2.25
N SER A 187 -10.44 14.07 2.76
CA SER A 187 -9.98 15.35 3.32
C SER A 187 -9.03 15.15 4.51
N LEU A 188 -9.36 14.22 5.42
CA LEU A 188 -8.49 13.84 6.53
C LEU A 188 -7.16 13.22 6.05
N LEU A 189 -7.17 12.43 4.97
CA LEU A 189 -5.94 11.90 4.39
C LEU A 189 -5.03 13.01 3.84
N ILE A 190 -5.60 13.99 3.14
CA ILE A 190 -4.84 15.15 2.66
C ILE A 190 -4.25 15.94 3.83
N ASP A 191 -5.02 16.21 4.89
CA ASP A 191 -4.52 16.89 6.09
C ASP A 191 -3.36 16.12 6.74
N ARG A 192 -3.45 14.78 6.79
CA ARG A 192 -2.38 13.90 7.30
C ARG A 192 -1.12 13.98 6.43
N TYR A 193 -1.26 14.01 5.11
CA TYR A 193 -0.14 14.14 4.17
C TYR A 193 0.54 15.52 4.26
N CYS A 194 -0.22 16.56 4.60
CA CYS A 194 0.29 17.92 4.80
C CYS A 194 1.10 18.09 6.09
N ASN A 195 1.14 17.10 6.99
CA ASN A 195 1.77 17.22 8.30
C ASN A 195 3.27 17.59 8.19
N PRO A 196 3.69 18.81 8.57
CA PRO A 196 5.06 19.27 8.35
C PRO A 196 6.05 18.60 9.32
N ALA A 197 5.57 18.04 10.43
CA ALA A 197 6.41 17.39 11.43
C ALA A 197 6.88 15.99 11.01
N LEU A 198 6.25 15.40 9.97
CA LEU A 198 6.64 14.10 9.44
C LEU A 198 7.44 14.25 8.15
N LYS A 199 8.63 13.66 8.14
CA LYS A 199 9.50 13.55 6.97
C LYS A 199 9.37 12.16 6.36
N HIS A 200 8.15 11.81 5.95
CA HIS A 200 7.85 10.53 5.32
C HIS A 200 8.36 10.55 3.87
N ARG A 201 9.48 9.86 3.62
CA ARG A 201 10.19 9.89 2.35
C ARG A 201 9.38 9.23 1.23
N THR A 202 9.28 9.87 0.07
CA THR A 202 8.69 9.29 -1.14
C THR A 202 9.38 7.98 -1.52
N TRP A 203 10.72 7.95 -1.42
CA TRP A 203 11.54 6.75 -1.64
C TRP A 203 11.14 5.57 -0.74
N GLN A 204 10.93 5.81 0.57
CA GLN A 204 10.52 4.75 1.52
C GLN A 204 9.16 4.16 1.14
N ILE A 205 8.24 4.99 0.68
CA ILE A 205 6.91 4.54 0.26
C ILE A 205 6.97 3.77 -1.05
N ALA A 206 7.88 4.16 -1.96
CA ALA A 206 8.10 3.55 -3.27
C ALA A 206 8.76 2.17 -3.23
N MET A 207 9.41 1.78 -2.11
CA MET A 207 9.97 0.43 -1.94
C MET A 207 8.90 -0.65 -2.13
N ASP A 208 9.28 -1.86 -2.52
CA ASP A 208 8.40 -3.02 -2.68
C ASP A 208 7.15 -2.74 -3.53
N GLY A 209 7.30 -1.90 -4.56
CA GLY A 209 6.22 -1.52 -5.45
C GLY A 209 5.52 -2.72 -6.09
N SER A 210 6.27 -3.78 -6.40
CA SER A 210 5.74 -5.03 -6.94
C SER A 210 4.72 -5.70 -6.01
N GLN A 211 4.90 -5.57 -4.69
CA GLN A 211 4.04 -6.16 -3.67
C GLN A 211 2.86 -5.26 -3.31
N LYS A 212 2.87 -4.01 -3.79
CA LYS A 212 1.94 -2.95 -3.41
C LYS A 212 0.94 -2.62 -4.51
N LEU A 213 1.37 -2.64 -5.78
CA LEU A 213 0.52 -2.25 -6.90
C LEU A 213 -0.81 -3.03 -7.00
N PRO A 214 -0.85 -4.37 -6.83
CA PRO A 214 -2.07 -5.15 -7.04
C PRO A 214 -3.27 -4.60 -6.24
N GLN A 215 -3.12 -4.53 -4.91
CA GLN A 215 -4.16 -4.13 -3.97
C GLN A 215 -4.37 -2.61 -3.86
N ARG A 216 -3.41 -1.80 -4.31
CA ARG A 216 -3.47 -0.33 -4.21
C ARG A 216 -4.02 0.35 -5.45
N MET A 217 -3.85 -0.25 -6.63
CA MET A 217 -4.22 0.36 -7.91
C MET A 217 -4.88 -0.64 -8.87
N LEU A 218 -4.31 -1.84 -9.05
CA LEU A 218 -4.74 -2.74 -10.12
C LEU A 218 -6.15 -3.30 -9.90
N ASP A 219 -6.54 -3.63 -8.67
CA ASP A 219 -7.91 -4.05 -8.36
C ASP A 219 -8.94 -2.95 -8.62
N SER A 220 -8.56 -1.69 -8.40
CA SER A 220 -9.40 -0.53 -8.69
C SER A 220 -9.54 -0.32 -10.20
N ILE A 221 -8.45 -0.51 -10.96
CA ILE A 221 -8.48 -0.51 -12.42
C ILE A 221 -9.39 -1.62 -12.96
N ARG A 222 -9.30 -2.85 -12.42
CA ARG A 222 -10.20 -3.95 -12.78
C ARG A 222 -11.66 -3.58 -12.58
N TRP A 223 -11.98 -2.93 -11.46
CA TRP A 223 -13.33 -2.43 -11.20
C TRP A 223 -13.78 -1.43 -12.27
N HIS A 224 -12.95 -0.46 -12.64
CA HIS A 224 -13.29 0.54 -13.66
C HIS A 224 -13.37 -0.02 -15.08
N LEU A 225 -12.58 -1.05 -15.40
CA LEU A 225 -12.68 -1.76 -16.68
C LEU A 225 -14.06 -2.42 -16.80
N VAL A 226 -14.48 -3.17 -15.78
CA VAL A 226 -15.80 -3.84 -15.74
C VAL A 226 -16.95 -2.82 -15.83
N HIS A 227 -16.83 -1.70 -15.13
CA HIS A 227 -17.89 -0.68 -15.07
C HIS A 227 -17.79 0.38 -16.17
N GLN A 228 -16.83 0.24 -17.10
CA GLN A 228 -16.56 1.18 -18.19
C GLN A 228 -16.37 2.64 -17.72
N ARG A 229 -15.74 2.82 -16.56
CA ARG A 229 -15.47 4.14 -15.93
C ARG A 229 -14.04 4.59 -16.13
N ASP A 230 -13.80 5.90 -16.00
CA ASP A 230 -12.47 6.47 -16.14
C ASP A 230 -11.53 6.04 -15.01
N PHE A 231 -10.25 5.84 -15.32
CA PHE A 231 -9.20 5.45 -14.37
C PHE A 231 -7.87 6.15 -14.71
N THR A 232 -7.96 7.40 -15.18
CA THR A 232 -6.84 8.15 -15.75
C THR A 232 -5.69 8.33 -14.74
N LEU A 233 -5.98 8.66 -13.48
CA LEU A 233 -4.95 8.85 -12.44
C LEU A 233 -4.40 7.52 -11.92
N LEU A 234 -5.20 6.46 -11.86
CA LEU A 234 -4.72 5.11 -11.58
C LEU A 234 -3.74 4.63 -12.67
N ALA A 235 -4.06 4.84 -13.95
CA ALA A 235 -3.15 4.54 -15.06
C ALA A 235 -1.86 5.37 -14.98
N LEU A 236 -1.97 6.66 -14.60
CA LEU A 236 -0.81 7.52 -14.35
C LEU A 236 0.05 7.03 -13.17
N GLY A 237 -0.57 6.53 -12.09
CA GLY A 237 0.13 5.94 -10.95
C GLY A 237 0.95 4.70 -11.35
N VAL A 238 0.34 3.80 -12.16
CA VAL A 238 1.03 2.63 -12.72
C VAL A 238 2.18 3.05 -13.65
N ALA A 239 1.95 4.01 -14.54
CA ALA A 239 2.99 4.56 -15.40
C ALA A 239 4.12 5.24 -14.61
N GLY A 240 3.79 5.90 -13.50
CA GLY A 240 4.75 6.48 -12.56
C GLY A 240 5.67 5.41 -11.95
N TRP A 241 5.11 4.29 -11.50
CA TRP A 241 5.91 3.14 -11.06
C TRP A 241 6.81 2.62 -12.18
N MET A 242 6.27 2.43 -13.40
CA MET A 242 7.05 1.94 -14.54
C MET A 242 8.23 2.86 -14.89
N ARG A 243 8.01 4.18 -14.82
CA ARG A 243 9.04 5.19 -15.07
C ARG A 243 10.10 5.21 -13.95
N TYR A 244 9.67 5.07 -12.69
CA TYR A 244 10.53 5.00 -11.51
C TYR A 244 11.45 3.77 -11.56
N VAL A 245 10.92 2.58 -11.85
CA VAL A 245 11.74 1.36 -11.94
C VAL A 245 12.63 1.30 -13.17
N GLY A 246 12.51 2.26 -14.09
CA GLY A 246 13.49 2.51 -15.15
C GLY A 246 14.86 2.97 -14.62
N GLY A 247 14.95 3.38 -13.34
CA GLY A 247 16.21 3.59 -12.64
C GLY A 247 16.84 4.97 -12.80
N VAL A 248 16.17 5.91 -13.48
CA VAL A 248 16.66 7.29 -13.68
C VAL A 248 15.50 8.27 -13.46
N ASP A 249 15.69 9.33 -12.67
CA ASP A 249 14.64 10.34 -12.42
C ASP A 249 14.52 11.36 -13.56
N ASP A 250 13.70 12.40 -13.39
CA ASP A 250 13.54 13.44 -14.42
C ASP A 250 14.69 14.47 -14.44
N ALA A 251 15.55 14.46 -13.41
CA ALA A 251 16.79 15.23 -13.35
C ALA A 251 18.01 14.44 -13.88
N GLY A 252 17.79 13.22 -14.39
CA GLY A 252 18.84 12.36 -14.92
C GLY A 252 19.69 11.65 -13.85
N GLN A 253 19.27 11.67 -12.58
CA GLN A 253 19.97 10.99 -11.49
C GLN A 253 19.54 9.53 -11.38
N SER A 254 20.45 8.67 -10.93
CA SER A 254 20.17 7.26 -10.70
C SER A 254 19.24 7.05 -9.51
N ILE A 255 18.29 6.13 -9.65
CA ILE A 255 17.35 5.74 -8.60
C ILE A 255 17.80 4.40 -8.01
N GLU A 256 17.98 4.33 -6.70
CA GLU A 256 18.11 3.06 -5.98
C GLU A 256 16.73 2.41 -5.83
N ILE A 257 16.50 1.30 -6.52
CA ILE A 257 15.24 0.56 -6.46
C ILE A 257 15.36 -0.54 -5.41
N CYS A 258 14.54 -0.47 -4.37
CA CYS A 258 14.41 -1.50 -3.35
C CYS A 258 13.10 -2.27 -3.57
N ASP A 259 13.18 -3.49 -4.09
CA ASP A 259 12.02 -4.31 -4.42
C ASP A 259 12.40 -5.82 -4.42
N PRO A 260 11.58 -6.73 -3.88
CA PRO A 260 11.88 -8.16 -3.88
C PRO A 260 11.90 -8.79 -5.28
N LEU A 261 11.22 -8.20 -6.26
CA LEU A 261 11.25 -8.62 -7.67
C LEU A 261 12.26 -7.82 -8.50
N LEU A 262 13.21 -7.12 -7.86
CA LEU A 262 14.21 -6.30 -8.55
C LEU A 262 14.92 -7.02 -9.72
N PRO A 263 15.39 -8.28 -9.60
CA PRO A 263 16.04 -8.96 -10.72
C PRO A 263 15.14 -9.11 -11.95
N VAL A 264 13.85 -9.41 -11.74
CA VAL A 264 12.86 -9.56 -12.82
C VAL A 264 12.57 -8.21 -13.46
N ILE A 265 12.40 -7.17 -12.64
CA ILE A 265 12.17 -5.79 -13.08
C ILE A 265 13.37 -5.29 -13.90
N GLN A 266 14.59 -5.47 -13.42
CA GLN A 266 15.82 -5.07 -14.12
C GLN A 266 15.98 -5.81 -15.45
N GLN A 267 15.67 -7.11 -15.50
CA GLN A 267 15.69 -7.87 -16.74
C GLN A 267 14.69 -7.31 -17.76
N ALA A 268 13.46 -7.02 -17.36
CA ALA A 268 12.44 -6.43 -18.23
C ALA A 268 12.86 -5.03 -18.74
N VAL A 269 13.47 -4.21 -17.86
CA VAL A 269 14.00 -2.89 -18.20
C VAL A 269 15.16 -2.98 -19.19
N ALA A 270 16.13 -3.87 -18.95
CA ALA A 270 17.31 -4.04 -19.80
C ALA A 270 16.98 -4.64 -21.17
N ALA A 271 15.97 -5.50 -21.25
CA ALA A 271 15.53 -6.14 -22.49
C ALA A 271 14.61 -5.26 -23.35
N SER A 272 14.31 -4.02 -22.95
CA SER A 272 13.37 -3.14 -23.65
C SER A 272 13.90 -1.74 -23.87
N ALA A 273 13.65 -1.21 -25.07
CA ALA A 273 13.84 0.20 -25.36
C ALA A 273 12.86 1.05 -24.53
N ASP A 274 13.29 2.24 -24.12
CA ASP A 274 12.42 3.18 -23.41
C ASP A 274 11.26 3.66 -24.31
N GLY A 275 10.07 3.83 -23.73
CA GLY A 275 8.80 4.10 -24.45
C GLY A 275 7.83 2.92 -24.42
N GLU A 276 7.10 2.68 -25.51
CA GLU A 276 6.04 1.65 -25.54
C GLU A 276 6.56 0.23 -25.28
N ALA A 277 7.78 -0.08 -25.77
CA ALA A 277 8.41 -1.38 -25.55
C ALA A 277 8.68 -1.63 -24.06
N ARG A 278 9.06 -0.60 -23.30
CA ARG A 278 9.26 -0.66 -21.85
C ARG A 278 7.95 -0.97 -21.12
N VAL A 279 6.87 -0.28 -21.50
CA VAL A 279 5.53 -0.52 -20.92
C VAL A 279 5.12 -1.96 -21.16
N LYS A 280 5.24 -2.46 -22.40
CA LYS A 280 4.90 -3.84 -22.75
C LYS A 280 5.73 -4.87 -21.97
N ALA A 281 7.04 -4.64 -21.83
CA ALA A 281 7.92 -5.55 -21.10
C ALA A 281 7.56 -5.62 -19.60
N LEU A 282 7.29 -4.48 -18.96
CA LEU A 282 6.92 -4.42 -17.54
C LEU A 282 5.52 -5.00 -17.29
N LEU A 283 4.56 -4.76 -18.19
CA LEU A 283 3.25 -5.40 -18.13
C LEU A 283 3.32 -6.93 -18.21
N GLY A 284 4.36 -7.47 -18.86
CA GLY A 284 4.59 -8.91 -18.94
C GLY A 284 4.98 -9.59 -17.61
N ILE A 285 5.19 -8.83 -16.52
CA ILE A 285 5.49 -9.39 -15.20
C ILE A 285 4.19 -9.91 -14.56
N GLU A 286 3.86 -11.17 -14.81
CA GLU A 286 2.62 -11.82 -14.36
C GLU A 286 2.43 -11.74 -12.84
N ALA A 287 3.51 -11.85 -12.06
CA ALA A 287 3.46 -11.75 -10.59
C ALA A 287 2.91 -10.41 -10.08
N ILE A 288 2.90 -9.36 -10.91
CA ILE A 288 2.37 -8.03 -10.57
C ILE A 288 1.02 -7.81 -11.27
N PHE A 289 0.96 -8.00 -12.59
CA PHE A 289 -0.19 -7.59 -13.41
C PHE A 289 -1.20 -8.72 -13.67
N GLY A 290 -0.84 -9.96 -13.37
CA GLY A 290 -1.58 -11.15 -13.81
C GLY A 290 -1.56 -11.31 -15.32
N VAL A 291 -2.37 -12.24 -15.82
CA VAL A 291 -2.45 -12.56 -17.27
C VAL A 291 -3.49 -11.73 -18.03
N GLU A 292 -4.48 -11.18 -17.32
CA GLU A 292 -5.63 -10.51 -17.94
C GLU A 292 -5.32 -9.05 -18.31
N LEU A 293 -4.77 -8.27 -17.38
CA LEU A 293 -4.50 -6.84 -17.60
C LEU A 293 -3.60 -6.57 -18.82
N PRO A 294 -2.51 -7.33 -19.07
CA PRO A 294 -1.67 -7.11 -20.25
C PRO A 294 -2.39 -7.34 -21.58
N GLN A 295 -3.51 -8.06 -21.58
CA GLN A 295 -4.35 -8.29 -22.76
C GLN A 295 -5.46 -7.24 -22.92
N GLU A 296 -5.70 -6.41 -21.89
CA GLU A 296 -6.76 -5.43 -21.92
C GLU A 296 -6.36 -4.13 -22.62
N SER A 297 -6.77 -4.00 -23.89
CA SER A 297 -6.38 -2.91 -24.78
C SER A 297 -6.61 -1.51 -24.19
N ARG A 298 -7.72 -1.32 -23.45
CA ARG A 298 -8.05 -0.05 -22.79
C ARG A 298 -7.07 0.29 -21.69
N PHE A 299 -6.66 -0.69 -20.89
CA PHE A 299 -5.66 -0.52 -19.84
C PHE A 299 -4.28 -0.26 -20.42
N VAL A 300 -3.83 -1.10 -21.37
CA VAL A 300 -2.52 -0.96 -22.04
C VAL A 300 -2.39 0.41 -22.69
N THR A 301 -3.44 0.87 -23.39
CA THR A 301 -3.46 2.18 -24.04
C THR A 301 -3.37 3.32 -23.02
N ALA A 302 -4.14 3.24 -21.92
CA ALA A 302 -4.15 4.29 -20.90
C ALA A 302 -2.79 4.41 -20.20
N VAL A 303 -2.19 3.29 -19.78
CA VAL A 303 -0.85 3.28 -19.14
C VAL A 303 0.22 3.72 -20.12
N THR A 304 0.18 3.27 -21.38
CA THR A 304 1.15 3.70 -22.40
C THR A 304 1.07 5.20 -22.66
N ARG A 305 -0.14 5.76 -22.78
CA ARG A 305 -0.35 7.21 -22.93
C ARG A 305 0.22 7.99 -21.75
N ALA A 306 -0.01 7.51 -20.53
CA ALA A 306 0.54 8.14 -19.33
C ALA A 306 2.07 8.05 -19.28
N TYR A 307 2.64 6.88 -19.59
CA TYR A 307 4.09 6.67 -19.60
C TYR A 307 4.79 7.58 -20.63
N LEU A 308 4.27 7.67 -21.85
CA LEU A 308 4.82 8.54 -22.88
C LEU A 308 4.67 10.03 -22.53
N ALA A 309 3.64 10.42 -21.78
CA ALA A 309 3.55 11.76 -21.23
C ALA A 309 4.66 12.00 -20.19
N LEU A 310 4.84 11.09 -19.22
CA LEU A 310 5.92 11.19 -18.24
C LEU A 310 7.30 11.29 -18.90
N GLN A 311 7.56 10.48 -19.91
CA GLN A 311 8.83 10.49 -20.66
C GLN A 311 9.08 11.83 -21.37
N ARG A 312 8.04 12.43 -21.98
CA ARG A 312 8.19 13.63 -22.82
C ARG A 312 8.32 14.92 -22.02
N GLN A 313 7.58 15.06 -20.92
CA GLN A 313 7.44 16.34 -20.20
C GLN A 313 7.71 16.23 -18.69
N GLY A 314 8.06 15.05 -18.19
CA GLY A 314 8.32 14.80 -16.77
C GLY A 314 7.05 14.64 -15.92
N ALA A 315 7.24 14.13 -14.71
CA ALA A 315 6.18 13.84 -13.74
C ALA A 315 5.43 15.10 -13.32
N LYS A 316 6.14 16.17 -12.96
CA LYS A 316 5.53 17.41 -12.47
C LYS A 316 4.55 18.02 -13.46
N ALA A 317 4.97 18.18 -14.73
CA ALA A 317 4.12 18.75 -15.76
C ALA A 317 2.96 17.80 -16.14
N THR A 318 3.19 16.49 -16.12
CA THR A 318 2.14 15.49 -16.40
C THR A 318 1.06 15.50 -15.33
N VAL A 319 1.44 15.50 -14.04
CA VAL A 319 0.48 15.60 -12.94
C VAL A 319 -0.32 16.91 -13.06
N ALA A 320 0.33 18.04 -13.32
CA ALA A 320 -0.37 19.31 -13.51
C ALA A 320 -1.38 19.28 -14.67
N ALA A 321 -0.99 18.72 -15.81
CA ALA A 321 -1.87 18.63 -16.99
C ALA A 321 -3.08 17.70 -16.75
N TRP A 322 -2.92 16.65 -15.95
CA TRP A 322 -3.94 15.62 -15.77
C TRP A 322 -4.83 15.91 -14.54
N ALA A 323 -4.30 16.63 -13.54
CA ALA A 323 -5.08 17.17 -12.42
C ALA A 323 -6.05 18.29 -12.83
N ALA A 324 -5.80 18.96 -13.96
CA ALA A 324 -6.64 20.04 -14.49
C ALA A 324 -7.71 19.55 -15.47
N ALA A 325 -7.63 18.29 -15.91
CA ALA A 325 -8.54 17.68 -16.89
C ALA A 325 -9.72 16.93 -16.25
N GLN A 326 -9.80 16.95 -14.92
CA GLN A 326 -10.90 16.42 -14.10
C GLN A 326 -11.62 17.59 -13.43
#